data_AF-A2DYE1-F1
#
_entry.id   AF-A2DYE1-F1
#
_cell.length_a   1.000
_cell.length_b   1.000
_cell.length_c   1.000
_cell.angle_alpha   90.00
_cell.angle_beta   90.00
_cell.angle_gamma   90.00
#
_symmetry.space_group_name_H-M   'P 1'
#
loop_
_entity.id
_entity.type
_entity.pdbx_description
1 polymer ?
#
loop_
_entity_poly.entity_id
_entity_poly.type
_entity_poly.pdbx_seq_one_letter_code
_entity_poly.pdbx_strand_id
1 'polypeptide(L)'
;MSGGLTIDFDYIANNIQSYIDQRNFYDIIDENDIPTVLEKTNLNPNDFQTLLSQGKTKYNSSKIYGFVRKCNVSVNSFEDVINVLDSYKSILKLKSSGNLIDYLNQYKTDFNTLENENNKFKEEINQLKNEIATLNNKNNEQLQNEVSTLLKQNAQLMDDIFKCHNENNK
;
A
#
# COMPACT_ATOMS: atom_id res chain seq x y z
N MET A 1 2.90 -47.74 35.51
CA MET A 1 3.24 -47.07 34.24
C MET A 1 1.99 -46.34 33.77
N SER A 2 1.82 -45.08 34.16
CA SER A 2 0.75 -44.25 33.58
C SER A 2 1.17 -43.92 32.16
N GLY A 3 0.43 -44.40 31.16
CA GLY A 3 0.63 -43.96 29.78
C GLY A 3 0.45 -42.45 29.74
N GLY A 4 1.56 -41.72 29.72
CA GLY A 4 1.54 -40.26 29.70
C GLY A 4 0.84 -39.82 28.42
N LEU A 5 -0.23 -39.03 28.57
CA LEU A 5 -0.79 -38.26 27.46
C LEU A 5 0.36 -37.47 26.84
N THR A 6 0.76 -37.87 25.63
CA THR A 6 1.78 -37.12 24.88
C THR A 6 1.11 -35.84 24.41
N ILE A 7 1.67 -34.68 24.77
CA ILE A 7 1.13 -33.39 24.33
C ILE A 7 1.33 -33.29 22.82
N ASP A 8 0.23 -33.08 22.09
CA ASP A 8 0.27 -32.83 20.66
C ASP A 8 0.47 -31.32 20.42
N PHE A 9 1.73 -30.91 20.29
CA PHE A 9 2.08 -29.51 20.05
C PHE A 9 1.55 -28.99 18.71
N ASP A 10 1.43 -29.84 17.70
CA ASP A 10 0.89 -29.46 16.39
C ASP A 10 -0.61 -29.18 16.49
N TYR A 11 -1.35 -30.00 17.23
CA TYR A 11 -2.75 -29.72 17.52
C TYR A 11 -2.93 -28.39 18.25
N ILE A 12 -2.14 -28.13 19.30
CA ILE A 12 -2.25 -26.87 20.06
C ILE A 12 -1.92 -25.68 19.16
N ALA A 13 -0.84 -25.75 18.38
CA ALA A 13 -0.43 -24.66 17.50
C ALA A 13 -1.47 -24.36 16.42
N ASN A 14 -2.08 -25.40 15.82
CA ASN A 14 -3.14 -25.23 14.82
C ASN A 14 -4.44 -24.68 15.39
N ASN A 15 -4.64 -24.79 16.71
CA ASN A 15 -5.82 -24.29 17.42
C ASN A 15 -5.50 -23.10 18.35
N ILE A 16 -4.36 -22.43 18.14
CA ILE A 16 -3.84 -21.39 19.03
C ILE A 16 -4.85 -20.28 19.34
N GLN A 17 -5.70 -19.93 18.36
CA GLN A 17 -6.71 -18.88 18.51
C GLN A 17 -7.67 -19.15 19.67
N SER A 18 -8.13 -20.40 19.83
CA SER A 18 -9.05 -20.75 20.91
C SER A 18 -8.46 -20.48 22.28
N TYR A 19 -7.16 -20.72 22.46
CA TYR A 19 -6.45 -20.48 23.72
C TYR A 19 -6.22 -18.99 23.98
N ILE A 20 -5.97 -18.21 22.92
CA ILE A 20 -5.84 -16.75 22.98
C ILE A 20 -7.20 -16.13 23.34
N ASP A 21 -8.28 -16.52 22.66
CA ASP A 21 -9.63 -15.98 22.87
C ASP A 21 -10.14 -16.29 24.29
N GLN A 22 -9.88 -17.50 24.78
CA GLN A 22 -10.25 -17.92 26.14
C GLN A 22 -9.30 -17.39 27.21
N ARG A 23 -8.22 -16.69 26.82
CA ARG A 23 -7.19 -16.12 27.71
C ARG A 23 -6.55 -17.13 28.66
N ASN A 24 -6.39 -18.37 28.23
CA ASN A 24 -5.92 -19.48 29.06
C ASN A 24 -4.66 -20.16 28.51
N PHE A 25 -4.04 -19.64 27.44
CA PHE A 25 -2.83 -20.22 26.84
C PHE A 25 -1.74 -20.51 27.88
N TYR A 26 -1.41 -19.51 28.71
CA TYR A 26 -0.40 -19.64 29.77
C TYR A 26 -0.91 -20.34 31.04
N ASP A 27 -2.18 -20.77 31.09
CA ASP A 27 -2.72 -21.60 32.19
C ASP A 27 -2.67 -23.08 31.85
N ILE A 28 -2.79 -23.40 30.56
CA ILE A 28 -2.94 -24.78 30.07
C ILE A 28 -1.58 -25.39 29.70
N ILE A 29 -0.69 -24.59 29.12
CA ILE A 29 0.58 -25.09 28.57
C ILE A 29 1.68 -24.96 29.61
N ASP A 30 2.43 -26.05 29.82
CA ASP A 30 3.60 -26.03 30.69
C ASP A 30 4.62 -24.99 30.20
N GLU A 31 5.22 -24.30 31.14
CA GLU A 31 6.18 -23.23 30.89
C GLU A 31 7.31 -23.65 29.92
N ASN A 32 7.77 -24.89 30.02
CA ASN A 32 8.87 -25.42 29.20
C ASN A 32 8.44 -25.75 27.77
N ASP A 33 7.14 -25.97 27.56
CA ASP A 33 6.57 -26.37 26.28
C ASP A 33 6.08 -25.17 25.44
N ILE A 34 5.83 -24.02 26.08
CA ILE A 34 5.39 -22.79 25.41
C ILE A 34 6.24 -22.44 24.18
N PRO A 35 7.59 -22.38 24.24
CA PRO A 35 8.39 -22.02 23.07
C PRO A 35 8.17 -22.98 21.89
N THR A 36 8.01 -24.28 22.15
CA THR A 36 7.83 -25.32 21.13
C THR A 36 6.47 -25.19 20.45
N VAL A 37 5.42 -24.86 21.21
CA VAL A 37 4.10 -24.56 20.65
C VAL A 37 4.17 -23.31 19.78
N LEU A 38 4.72 -22.21 20.31
CA LEU A 38 4.76 -20.94 19.58
C LEU A 38 5.62 -20.97 18.32
N GLU A 39 6.69 -21.75 18.30
CA GLU A 39 7.52 -22.00 17.10
C GLU A 39 6.71 -22.61 15.94
N LYS A 40 5.63 -23.34 16.23
CA LYS A 40 4.73 -23.94 15.24
C LYS A 40 3.54 -23.03 14.88
N THR A 41 3.37 -21.90 15.56
CA THR A 41 2.24 -20.98 15.33
C THR A 41 2.59 -19.89 14.32
N ASN A 42 1.55 -19.42 13.62
CA ASN A 42 1.60 -18.21 12.82
C ASN A 42 0.51 -17.25 13.29
N LEU A 43 0.90 -16.14 13.89
CA LEU A 43 -0.02 -15.16 14.46
C LEU A 43 -0.11 -13.92 13.59
N ASN A 44 -1.26 -13.24 13.60
CA ASN A 44 -1.31 -11.85 13.14
C ASN A 44 -0.86 -10.91 14.28
N PRO A 45 -0.64 -9.61 14.01
CA PRO A 45 -0.13 -8.67 15.02
C PRO A 45 -1.04 -8.52 16.24
N ASN A 46 -2.36 -8.57 16.06
CA ASN A 46 -3.33 -8.40 17.14
C ASN A 46 -3.36 -9.61 18.08
N ASP A 47 -3.33 -10.83 17.52
CA ASP A 47 -3.25 -12.06 18.30
C ASP A 47 -1.92 -12.16 19.03
N PHE A 48 -0.82 -11.77 18.35
CA PHE A 48 0.49 -11.71 18.97
C PHE A 48 0.54 -10.73 20.15
N GLN A 49 0.00 -9.51 20.00
CA GLN A 49 -0.10 -8.53 21.07
C GLN A 49 -0.98 -9.03 22.23
N THR A 50 -2.10 -9.67 21.92
CA THR A 50 -3.02 -10.26 22.91
C THR A 50 -2.33 -11.37 23.69
N LEU A 51 -1.65 -12.29 23.01
CA LEU A 51 -0.85 -13.35 23.62
C LEU A 51 0.25 -12.76 24.52
N LEU A 52 1.00 -11.78 24.06
CA LEU A 52 2.03 -11.11 24.87
C LEU A 52 1.44 -10.44 26.12
N SER A 53 0.28 -9.81 25.99
CA SER A 53 -0.42 -9.14 27.09
C SER A 53 -0.89 -10.14 28.14
N GLN A 54 -1.36 -11.32 27.73
CA GLN A 54 -1.69 -12.41 28.64
C GLN A 54 -0.43 -12.91 29.37
N GLY A 55 0.68 -13.10 28.67
CA GLY A 55 1.94 -13.52 29.29
C GLY A 55 2.45 -12.52 30.32
N LYS A 56 2.25 -11.22 30.07
CA LYS A 56 2.67 -10.12 30.96
C LYS A 56 2.01 -10.14 32.33
N THR A 57 0.82 -10.75 32.47
CA THR A 57 0.17 -10.86 33.79
C THR A 57 0.82 -11.91 34.69
N LYS A 58 1.59 -12.85 34.11
CA LYS A 58 2.21 -13.98 34.82
C LYS A 58 3.73 -13.95 34.85
N TYR A 59 4.34 -13.42 33.80
CA TYR A 59 5.78 -13.50 33.57
C TYR A 59 6.39 -12.12 33.36
N ASN A 60 7.68 -12.01 33.67
CA ASN A 60 8.43 -10.80 33.35
C ASN A 60 8.79 -10.76 31.84
N SER A 61 9.14 -9.57 31.34
CA SER A 61 9.46 -9.32 29.93
C SER A 61 10.55 -10.24 29.36
N SER A 62 11.59 -10.55 30.14
CA SER A 62 12.70 -11.42 29.67
C SER A 62 12.23 -12.85 29.47
N LYS A 63 11.36 -13.35 30.36
CA LYS A 63 10.77 -14.67 30.25
C LYS A 63 9.82 -14.79 29.07
N ILE A 64 8.96 -13.79 28.86
CA ILE A 64 8.07 -13.72 27.69
C ILE A 64 8.87 -13.67 26.40
N TYR A 65 9.95 -12.89 26.35
CA TYR A 65 10.85 -12.87 25.21
C TYR A 65 11.41 -14.28 24.90
N GLY A 66 11.80 -15.03 25.94
CA GLY A 66 12.24 -16.42 25.79
C GLY A 66 11.19 -17.34 25.16
N PHE A 67 9.91 -17.14 25.48
CA PHE A 67 8.78 -17.87 24.90
C PHE A 67 8.52 -17.51 23.44
N VAL A 68 8.47 -16.20 23.14
CA VAL A 68 7.94 -15.72 21.86
C VAL A 68 8.98 -15.48 20.78
N ARG A 69 10.29 -15.54 21.09
CA ARG A 69 11.37 -15.21 20.13
C ARG A 69 11.42 -16.06 18.86
N LYS A 70 10.74 -17.22 18.85
CA LYS A 70 10.63 -18.12 17.70
C LYS A 70 9.24 -18.11 17.04
N CYS A 71 8.29 -17.35 17.58
CA CYS A 71 6.95 -17.26 17.04
C CYS A 71 6.98 -16.53 15.70
N ASN A 72 6.33 -17.10 14.68
CA ASN A 72 6.14 -16.38 13.43
C ASN A 72 4.96 -15.39 13.58
N VAL A 73 5.14 -14.17 13.08
CA VAL A 73 4.08 -13.16 13.03
C VAL A 73 3.94 -12.66 11.59
N SER A 74 2.78 -12.89 10.99
CA SER A 74 2.46 -12.45 9.63
C SER A 74 2.12 -10.96 9.63
N VAL A 75 2.82 -10.18 8.82
CA VAL A 75 2.58 -8.74 8.64
C VAL A 75 2.23 -8.45 7.18
N ASN A 76 1.15 -7.70 6.95
CA ASN A 76 0.63 -7.38 5.62
C ASN A 76 0.53 -5.87 5.37
N SER A 77 0.89 -5.04 6.35
CA SER A 77 0.78 -3.58 6.24
C SER A 77 1.87 -2.85 7.04
N PHE A 78 2.06 -1.55 6.78
CA PHE A 78 2.91 -0.70 7.63
C PHE A 78 2.43 -0.67 9.09
N GLU A 79 1.11 -0.67 9.28
CA GLU A 79 0.51 -0.64 10.61
C GLU A 79 0.79 -1.95 11.37
N ASP A 80 0.76 -3.08 10.67
CA ASP A 80 1.08 -4.39 11.23
C ASP A 80 2.51 -4.41 11.79
N VAL A 81 3.47 -3.90 11.02
CA VAL A 81 4.87 -3.82 11.45
C VAL A 81 5.01 -2.92 12.68
N ILE A 82 4.35 -1.76 12.68
CA ILE A 82 4.37 -0.83 13.81
C ILE A 82 3.77 -1.49 15.06
N ASN A 83 2.65 -2.21 14.94
CA ASN A 83 1.99 -2.90 16.06
C ASN A 83 2.86 -4.01 16.67
N VAL A 84 3.58 -4.76 15.83
CA VAL A 84 4.54 -5.78 16.32
C VAL A 84 5.70 -5.11 17.05
N LEU A 85 6.29 -4.06 16.48
CA LEU A 85 7.38 -3.32 17.11
C LEU A 85 6.94 -2.64 18.41
N ASP A 86 5.71 -2.10 18.46
CA ASP A 86 5.18 -1.50 19.68
C ASP A 86 4.97 -2.54 20.77
N SER A 87 4.51 -3.74 20.42
CA SER A 87 4.43 -4.87 21.35
C SER A 87 5.82 -5.24 21.91
N TYR A 88 6.85 -5.25 21.07
CA TYR A 88 8.24 -5.44 21.51
C TYR A 88 8.72 -4.33 22.44
N LYS A 89 8.37 -3.07 22.14
CA LYS A 89 8.74 -1.91 22.96
C LYS A 89 8.03 -1.93 24.32
N SER A 90 6.71 -2.09 24.33
CA SER A 90 5.85 -1.89 25.50
C SER A 90 5.74 -3.12 26.42
N ILE A 91 5.86 -4.32 25.86
CA ILE A 91 5.75 -5.58 26.61
C ILE A 91 7.13 -6.20 26.84
N LEU A 92 7.95 -6.31 25.80
CA LEU A 92 9.28 -6.93 25.88
C LEU A 92 10.40 -5.95 26.30
N LYS A 93 10.09 -4.64 26.39
CA LYS A 93 11.02 -3.57 26.77
C LYS A 93 12.22 -3.43 25.82
N LEU A 94 12.04 -3.79 24.55
CA LEU A 94 13.05 -3.62 23.51
C LEU A 94 13.07 -2.18 23.02
N LYS A 95 13.93 -1.35 23.60
CA LYS A 95 14.00 0.09 23.29
C LYS A 95 14.30 0.40 21.82
N SER A 96 15.09 -0.45 21.15
CA SER A 96 15.42 -0.30 19.73
C SER A 96 14.19 -0.29 18.83
N SER A 97 13.11 -0.99 19.22
CA SER A 97 11.84 -0.96 18.49
C SER A 97 11.23 0.45 18.42
N GLY A 98 11.47 1.30 19.42
CA GLY A 98 11.01 2.70 19.40
C GLY A 98 11.61 3.48 18.23
N ASN A 99 12.94 3.46 18.08
CA ASN A 99 13.60 4.15 16.97
C ASN A 99 13.20 3.57 15.61
N LEU A 100 12.92 2.26 15.53
CA LEU A 100 12.42 1.64 14.29
C LEU A 100 11.00 2.12 13.95
N ILE A 101 10.12 2.26 14.94
CA ILE A 101 8.78 2.85 14.75
C ILE A 101 8.91 4.29 14.25
N ASP A 102 9.79 5.09 14.87
CA ASP A 102 9.99 6.49 14.47
C ASP A 102 10.48 6.58 13.02
N TYR A 103 11.45 5.75 12.63
CA TYR A 103 11.94 5.65 11.25
C TYR A 103 10.84 5.25 10.27
N LEU A 104 10.03 4.23 10.59
CA LEU A 104 8.93 3.78 9.73
C LEU A 104 7.83 4.84 9.59
N ASN A 105 7.53 5.59 10.64
CA ASN A 105 6.58 6.69 10.60
C ASN A 105 7.07 7.85 9.73
N GLN A 106 8.35 8.19 9.82
CA GLN A 106 8.97 9.17 8.93
C GLN A 106 8.90 8.70 7.48
N TYR A 107 9.31 7.45 7.22
CA TYR A 107 9.27 6.87 5.87
C TYR A 107 7.85 6.86 5.29
N LYS A 108 6.83 6.50 6.07
CA LYS A 108 5.41 6.55 5.66
C LYS A 108 4.99 7.98 5.28
N THR A 109 5.44 8.97 6.03
CA THR A 109 5.14 10.40 5.74
C THR A 109 5.82 10.86 4.45
N ASP A 110 7.09 10.51 4.26
CA ASP A 110 7.84 10.84 3.04
C ASP A 110 7.23 10.17 1.82
N PHE A 111 6.85 8.89 1.93
CA PHE A 111 6.17 8.15 0.88
C PHE A 111 4.85 8.81 0.46
N ASN A 112 4.00 9.16 1.43
CA ASN A 112 2.73 9.83 1.15
C ASN A 112 2.93 11.21 0.50
N THR A 113 3.97 11.94 0.89
CA THR A 113 4.33 13.22 0.26
C THR A 113 4.69 13.03 -1.20
N LEU A 114 5.57 12.07 -1.50
CA LEU A 114 5.96 11.73 -2.88
C LEU A 114 4.79 11.24 -3.72
N GLU A 115 3.88 10.44 -3.16
CA GLU A 115 2.68 9.99 -3.85
C GLU A 115 1.77 11.16 -4.22
N ASN A 116 1.57 12.12 -3.31
CA ASN A 116 0.79 13.33 -3.56
C ASN A 116 1.43 14.22 -4.65
N GLU A 117 2.75 14.42 -4.61
CA GLU A 117 3.47 15.16 -5.65
C GLU A 117 3.34 14.48 -7.02
N ASN A 118 3.48 13.16 -7.07
CA ASN A 118 3.31 12.40 -8.30
C ASN A 118 1.88 12.52 -8.87
N ASN A 119 0.86 12.55 -8.00
CA ASN A 119 -0.52 12.77 -8.44
C ASN A 119 -0.73 14.18 -9.00
N LYS A 120 -0.15 15.21 -8.38
CA LYS A 120 -0.18 16.58 -8.93
C LYS A 120 0.49 16.65 -10.31
N PHE A 121 1.66 16.03 -10.48
CA PHE A 121 2.31 15.99 -11.79
C PHE A 121 1.48 15.26 -12.85
N LYS A 122 0.80 14.17 -12.48
CA LYS A 122 -0.13 13.49 -13.41
C LYS A 122 -1.29 14.39 -13.84
N GLU A 123 -1.84 15.18 -12.93
CA GLU A 123 -2.91 16.14 -13.22
C GLU A 123 -2.42 17.24 -14.16
N GLU A 124 -1.27 17.85 -13.87
CA GLU A 124 -0.64 18.87 -14.73
C GLU A 124 -0.35 18.33 -16.14
N ILE A 125 0.19 17.11 -16.24
CA ILE A 125 0.42 16.45 -17.54
C ILE A 125 -0.89 16.28 -18.32
N ASN A 126 -1.98 15.90 -17.65
CA ASN A 126 -3.27 15.73 -18.31
C ASN A 126 -3.87 17.07 -18.75
N GLN A 127 -3.71 18.14 -17.95
CA GLN A 127 -4.12 19.49 -18.34
C GLN A 127 -3.36 19.96 -19.58
N LEU A 128 -2.03 19.86 -19.57
CA LEU A 128 -1.19 20.24 -20.72
C LEU A 128 -1.55 19.45 -21.99
N LYS A 129 -1.84 18.14 -21.87
CA LYS A 129 -2.31 17.33 -23.00
C LYS A 129 -3.62 17.87 -23.58
N ASN A 130 -4.57 18.26 -22.75
CA ASN A 130 -5.85 18.80 -23.18
C ASN A 130 -5.70 20.19 -23.83
N GLU A 131 -4.82 21.03 -23.29
CA GLU A 131 -4.49 22.34 -23.88
C GLU A 131 -3.87 22.18 -25.28
N ILE A 132 -2.90 21.27 -25.43
CA ILE A 132 -2.28 20.95 -26.72
C ILE A 132 -3.34 20.44 -27.72
N ALA A 133 -4.22 19.54 -27.30
CA ALA A 133 -5.29 19.04 -28.17
C ALA A 133 -6.23 20.15 -28.63
N THR A 134 -6.61 21.05 -27.71
CA THR A 134 -7.48 22.19 -28.00
C THR A 134 -6.82 23.18 -28.97
N LEU A 135 -5.56 23.52 -28.74
CA LEU A 135 -4.78 24.41 -29.62
C LEU A 135 -4.62 23.81 -31.01
N ASN A 136 -4.33 22.51 -31.12
CA ASN A 136 -4.21 21.82 -32.40
C ASN A 136 -5.54 21.84 -33.17
N ASN A 137 -6.66 21.58 -32.51
CA ASN A 137 -7.98 21.64 -33.15
C ASN A 137 -8.29 23.05 -33.66
N LYS A 138 -8.07 24.08 -32.82
CA LYS A 138 -8.31 25.47 -33.21
C LYS A 138 -7.44 25.91 -34.39
N ASN A 139 -6.15 25.55 -34.38
CA ASN A 139 -5.25 25.85 -35.49
C ASN A 139 -5.68 25.14 -36.78
N ASN A 140 -6.09 23.87 -36.69
CA ASN A 140 -6.58 23.11 -37.84
C ASN A 140 -7.87 23.72 -38.43
N GLU A 141 -8.82 24.11 -37.58
CA GLU A 141 -10.05 24.80 -38.02
C GLU A 141 -9.72 26.13 -38.72
N GLN A 142 -8.81 26.93 -38.15
CA GLN A 142 -8.39 28.19 -38.77
C GLN A 142 -7.76 27.96 -40.15
N LEU A 143 -6.82 27.01 -40.25
CA LEU A 143 -6.18 26.66 -41.52
C LEU A 143 -7.20 26.16 -42.56
N GLN A 144 -8.16 25.32 -42.16
CA GLN A 144 -9.23 24.85 -43.05
C GLN A 144 -10.10 26.00 -43.56
N ASN A 145 -10.42 26.97 -42.70
CA ASN A 145 -11.18 28.16 -43.09
C ASN A 145 -10.39 29.06 -44.06
N GLU A 146 -9.10 29.27 -43.82
CA GLU A 146 -8.22 30.03 -44.72
C GLU A 146 -8.11 29.35 -46.10
N VAL A 147 -7.85 28.04 -46.14
CA VAL A 147 -7.80 27.26 -47.39
C VAL A 147 -9.13 27.33 -48.13
N SER A 148 -10.26 27.17 -47.43
CA SER A 148 -11.59 27.26 -48.04
C SER A 148 -11.87 28.64 -48.63
N THR A 149 -11.35 29.70 -48.00
CA THR A 149 -11.50 31.08 -48.47
C THR A 149 -10.67 31.32 -49.73
N LEU A 150 -9.41 30.86 -49.74
CA LEU A 150 -8.53 30.95 -50.92
C LEU A 150 -9.07 30.16 -52.12
N LEU A 151 -9.64 28.98 -51.89
CA LEU A 151 -10.27 28.18 -52.96
C LEU A 151 -11.44 28.93 -53.61
N LYS A 152 -12.29 29.59 -52.81
CA LYS A 152 -13.40 30.42 -53.33
C LYS A 152 -12.89 31.61 -54.15
N GLN A 153 -11.86 32.31 -53.66
CA GLN A 153 -11.25 33.44 -54.37
C GLN A 153 -10.62 33.00 -55.70
N ASN A 154 -9.93 31.87 -55.72
CA ASN A 154 -9.34 31.31 -56.94
C ASN A 154 -10.41 30.93 -57.97
N ALA A 155 -11.52 30.32 -57.55
CA ALA A 155 -12.62 30.00 -58.45
C ALA A 155 -13.23 31.27 -59.06
N GLN A 156 -13.46 32.30 -58.25
CA GLN A 156 -13.97 33.59 -58.72
C GLN A 156 -13.03 34.25 -59.74
N LEU A 157 -11.72 34.26 -59.45
CA LEU A 157 -10.72 34.83 -60.37
C LEU A 157 -10.69 34.07 -61.70
N MET A 158 -10.82 32.74 -61.66
CA MET A 158 -10.88 31.91 -62.86
C MET A 158 -12.10 32.26 -63.72
N ASP A 159 -13.28 32.40 -63.10
CA ASP A 159 -14.51 32.84 -63.79
C ASP A 159 -14.36 34.22 -64.43
N ASP A 160 -13.72 35.17 -63.73
CA ASP A 160 -13.50 36.52 -64.24
C ASP A 160 -12.52 36.54 -65.42
N ILE A 161 -11.45 35.73 -65.38
CA ILE A 161 -10.53 35.54 -66.52
C ILE A 161 -11.28 35.00 -67.74
N PHE A 162 -12.16 34.00 -67.56
CA PHE A 162 -12.94 33.43 -68.65
C PHE A 162 -13.88 34.47 -69.28
N LYS A 163 -14.53 35.31 -68.47
CA LYS A 163 -15.38 36.41 -68.98
C LYS A 163 -14.58 37.40 -69.81
N CYS A 164 -13.47 37.92 -69.28
CA CYS A 164 -12.60 38.85 -70.02
C CYS A 164 -12.07 38.27 -71.33
N HIS A 165 -11.72 36.98 -71.35
CA HIS A 165 -11.28 36.32 -72.59
C HIS A 165 -12.39 36.26 -73.65
N ASN A 166 -13.62 35.97 -73.24
CA ASN A 166 -14.77 35.93 -74.16
C ASN A 166 -15.19 37.33 -74.66
N GLU A 167 -15.02 38.36 -73.84
CA GLU A 167 -15.29 39.76 -74.23
C GLU A 167 -14.28 40.29 -75.25
N ASN A 168 -13.00 39.94 -75.12
CA ASN A 168 -11.94 40.40 -76.03
C ASN A 168 -11.91 39.70 -77.40
N ASN A 169 -12.64 38.59 -77.57
CA ASN A 169 -12.69 37.80 -78.80
C ASN A 169 -13.98 38.00 -79.63
N LYS A 170 -14.80 38.99 -79.29
CA LYS A 170 -15.99 39.43 -80.05
C LYS A 170 -15.70 40.71 -80.83
#